data_AF-A0A2V9YEH2-F1
#
_entry.id   AF-A0A2V9YEH2-F1
#
_cell.length_a   1.000
_cell.length_b   1.000
_cell.length_c   1.000
_cell.angle_alpha   90.00
_cell.angle_beta   90.00
_cell.angle_gamma   90.00
#
_symmetry.space_group_name_H-M   'P 1'
#
loop_
_entity.id
_entity.type
_entity.pdbx_description
1 polymer ?
#
loop_
_entity_poly.entity_id
_entity_poly.type
_entity_poly.pdbx_seq_one_letter_code
_entity_poly.pdbx_strand_id
1 'polypeptide(L)'
;MPAKGKLTLVRESEASGRTSQVFAEVKAALGMPYVSLLYKAYAAYPKFLDLHWQAFKPVVETQEFFDLAGRLRAEAYTRMHNYFRLPDLCAQLTEESFSPGAQHELTRLIETLHASNAPLLLLAAAALQAFDKPIGRERKTHPAQAPSMFAMPIAAEEERAPASTRKIYEEMKRGMELPVLNLDYRAMGRWPDFLRDYWQVLRPISESPVYRESCQGLRESGAALAEEIPVQVSLTVAQLQDAGMKDEDVAAVVRITEMFTKSLARLVMNIALAKIGLEGGSSADSVRTPQTLAPPMRVA
;
A
#
# COMPACT_ATOMS: atom_id res chain seq x y z
N MET A 1 10.99 -20.06 -26.59
CA MET A 1 9.91 -20.15 -25.58
C MET A 1 10.21 -19.13 -24.49
N PRO A 2 9.35 -18.15 -24.20
CA PRO A 2 9.59 -17.20 -23.11
C PRO A 2 9.49 -17.92 -21.76
N ALA A 3 10.38 -17.58 -20.83
CA ALA A 3 10.50 -18.22 -19.52
C ALA A 3 9.22 -18.08 -18.67
N LYS A 4 8.87 -19.15 -17.94
CA LYS A 4 7.83 -19.13 -16.90
C LYS A 4 8.07 -17.97 -15.91
N GLY A 5 7.09 -17.08 -15.76
CA GLY A 5 6.74 -16.45 -14.48
C GLY A 5 7.51 -15.22 -14.00
N LYS A 6 8.14 -14.40 -14.86
CA LYS A 6 8.71 -13.11 -14.43
C LYS A 6 7.61 -12.04 -14.39
N LEU A 7 7.48 -11.34 -13.26
CA LEU A 7 6.58 -10.19 -13.14
C LEU A 7 7.05 -9.08 -14.10
N THR A 8 6.19 -8.69 -15.04
CA THR A 8 6.43 -7.57 -15.96
C THR A 8 5.72 -6.34 -15.43
N LEU A 9 6.45 -5.22 -15.34
CA LEU A 9 5.92 -3.93 -14.90
C LEU A 9 6.08 -2.90 -16.02
N VAL A 10 4.99 -2.30 -16.46
CA VAL A 10 5.03 -1.20 -17.44
C VAL A 10 5.28 0.11 -16.70
N ARG A 11 6.33 0.85 -17.09
CA ARG A 11 6.62 2.15 -16.47
C ARG A 11 5.61 3.20 -16.95
N GLU A 12 5.34 4.21 -16.12
CA GLU A 12 4.43 5.31 -16.49
C GLU A 12 4.90 6.05 -17.75
N SER A 13 6.22 6.20 -17.93
CA SER A 13 6.83 6.80 -19.11
C SER A 13 6.73 5.96 -20.39
N GLU A 14 6.45 4.66 -20.26
CA GLU A 14 6.31 3.73 -21.38
C GLU A 14 4.84 3.51 -21.76
N ALA A 15 3.92 3.89 -20.87
CA ALA A 15 2.50 3.76 -21.10
C ALA A 15 2.05 4.69 -22.24
N SER A 16 1.26 4.14 -23.16
CA SER A 16 0.70 4.88 -24.29
C SER A 16 -0.78 4.51 -24.49
N GLY A 17 -1.48 5.30 -25.30
CA GLY A 17 -2.89 5.06 -25.65
C GLY A 17 -3.80 4.93 -24.42
N ARG A 18 -4.59 3.84 -24.38
CA ARG A 18 -5.53 3.59 -23.28
C ARG A 18 -4.84 3.34 -21.94
N THR A 19 -3.67 2.70 -21.94
CA THR A 19 -2.91 2.42 -20.70
C THR A 19 -2.52 3.70 -19.97
N SER A 20 -2.02 4.72 -20.69
CA SER A 20 -1.65 6.00 -20.06
C SER A 20 -2.86 6.78 -19.55
N GLN A 21 -4.01 6.66 -20.22
CA GLN A 21 -5.27 7.23 -19.74
C GLN A 21 -5.72 6.57 -18.44
N VAL A 22 -5.75 5.23 -18.38
CA VAL A 22 -6.10 4.50 -17.15
C VAL A 22 -5.13 4.86 -16.02
N PHE A 23 -3.84 5.00 -16.30
CA PHE A 23 -2.86 5.46 -15.31
C PHE A 23 -3.19 6.84 -14.74
N ALA A 24 -3.58 7.80 -15.59
CA ALA A 24 -4.00 9.12 -15.13
C ALA A 24 -5.29 9.07 -14.31
N GLU A 25 -6.27 8.28 -14.74
CA GLU A 25 -7.56 8.11 -14.06
C GLU A 25 -7.40 7.44 -12.69
N VAL A 26 -6.63 6.35 -12.59
CA VAL A 26 -6.34 5.66 -11.33
C VAL A 26 -5.64 6.58 -10.33
N LYS A 27 -4.67 7.37 -10.81
CA LYS A 27 -3.98 8.37 -9.98
C LYS A 27 -4.94 9.41 -9.42
N ALA A 28 -5.78 9.98 -10.27
CA ALA A 28 -6.77 10.98 -9.87
C ALA A 28 -7.78 10.40 -8.87
N ALA A 29 -8.35 9.23 -9.17
CA ALA A 29 -9.38 8.61 -8.34
C ALA A 29 -8.88 8.14 -6.98
N LEU A 30 -7.64 7.63 -6.90
CA LEU A 30 -7.03 7.21 -5.64
C LEU A 30 -6.26 8.33 -4.92
N GLY A 31 -6.23 9.53 -5.50
CA GLY A 31 -5.50 10.68 -4.95
C GLY A 31 -3.97 10.48 -4.90
N MET A 32 -3.41 9.62 -5.75
CA MET A 32 -1.98 9.29 -5.76
C MET A 32 -1.23 10.00 -6.91
N PRO A 33 -0.01 10.52 -6.69
CA PRO A 33 0.80 11.15 -7.73
C PRO A 33 1.59 10.12 -8.56
N TYR A 34 1.50 8.83 -8.22
CA TYR A 34 2.14 7.72 -8.91
C TYR A 34 1.18 6.57 -9.17
N VAL A 35 1.52 5.73 -10.15
CA VAL A 35 0.82 4.47 -10.40
C VAL A 35 1.45 3.37 -9.56
N SER A 36 0.63 2.64 -8.80
CA SER A 36 1.08 1.55 -7.94
C SER A 36 1.63 0.36 -8.73
N LEU A 37 2.43 -0.50 -8.07
CA LEU A 37 2.99 -1.70 -8.70
C LEU A 37 1.90 -2.66 -9.22
N LEU A 38 0.73 -2.71 -8.56
CA LEU A 38 -0.43 -3.48 -9.01
C LEU A 38 -0.87 -3.06 -10.41
N TYR A 39 -1.13 -1.78 -10.61
CA TYR A 39 -1.59 -1.26 -11.90
C TYR A 39 -0.48 -1.29 -12.96
N LYS A 40 0.80 -1.14 -12.57
CA LYS A 40 1.94 -1.36 -13.47
C LYS A 40 2.06 -2.81 -13.93
N ALA A 41 1.69 -3.78 -13.09
CA ALA A 41 1.65 -5.19 -13.47
C ALA A 41 0.44 -5.50 -14.36
N TYR A 42 -0.74 -4.97 -14.05
CA TYR A 42 -1.92 -5.11 -14.91
C TYR A 42 -1.71 -4.49 -16.30
N ALA A 43 -0.94 -3.43 -16.41
CA ALA A 43 -0.60 -2.81 -17.69
C ALA A 43 0.20 -3.73 -18.64
N ALA A 44 0.82 -4.80 -18.15
CA ALA A 44 1.38 -5.84 -19.02
C ALA A 44 0.29 -6.59 -19.82
N TYR A 45 -0.97 -6.47 -19.40
CA TYR A 45 -2.17 -6.99 -20.05
C TYR A 45 -3.17 -5.84 -20.30
N PRO A 46 -2.91 -4.95 -21.29
CA PRO A 46 -3.68 -3.71 -21.46
C PRO A 46 -5.20 -3.88 -21.54
N LYS A 47 -5.67 -4.97 -22.15
CA LYS A 47 -7.09 -5.32 -22.22
C LYS A 47 -7.68 -5.61 -20.84
N PHE A 48 -6.96 -6.37 -20.02
CA PHE A 48 -7.35 -6.60 -18.63
C PHE A 48 -7.36 -5.30 -17.83
N LEU A 49 -6.32 -4.48 -17.96
CA LEU A 49 -6.22 -3.20 -17.26
C LEU A 49 -7.45 -2.32 -17.54
N ASP A 50 -7.88 -2.24 -18.81
CA ASP A 50 -9.06 -1.47 -19.20
C ASP A 50 -10.35 -2.07 -18.65
N LEU A 51 -10.57 -3.39 -18.80
CA LEU A 51 -11.76 -4.08 -18.27
C LEU A 51 -11.86 -3.95 -16.74
N HIS A 52 -10.74 -4.19 -16.03
CA HIS A 52 -10.65 -4.00 -14.60
C HIS A 52 -10.98 -2.57 -14.21
N TRP A 53 -10.38 -1.58 -14.87
CA TRP A 53 -10.62 -0.18 -14.52
C TRP A 53 -12.07 0.24 -14.81
N GLN A 54 -12.67 -0.19 -15.91
CA GLN A 54 -14.09 0.06 -16.19
C GLN A 54 -15.00 -0.52 -15.09
N ALA A 55 -14.68 -1.73 -14.60
CA ALA A 55 -15.45 -2.37 -13.55
C ALA A 55 -15.27 -1.71 -12.16
N PHE A 56 -14.07 -1.24 -11.84
CA PHE A 56 -13.72 -0.72 -10.51
C PHE A 56 -13.73 0.81 -10.38
N LYS A 57 -13.76 1.56 -11.49
CA LYS A 57 -13.85 3.02 -11.44
C LYS A 57 -15.09 3.51 -10.66
N PRO A 58 -16.30 2.97 -10.90
CA PRO A 58 -17.48 3.37 -10.13
C PRO A 58 -17.34 3.08 -8.63
N VAL A 59 -16.54 2.09 -8.23
CA VAL A 59 -16.29 1.78 -6.82
C VAL A 59 -15.44 2.86 -6.16
N VAL A 60 -14.31 3.22 -6.78
CA VAL A 60 -13.37 4.21 -6.21
C VAL A 60 -13.90 5.64 -6.29
N GLU A 61 -14.96 5.89 -7.04
CA GLU A 61 -15.70 7.16 -7.05
C GLU A 61 -16.64 7.31 -5.84
N THR A 62 -16.72 6.31 -4.95
CA THR A 62 -17.56 6.33 -3.74
C THR A 62 -16.75 6.61 -2.46
N GLN A 63 -17.32 7.39 -1.55
CA GLN A 63 -16.74 7.62 -0.22
C GLN A 63 -16.71 6.33 0.61
N GLU A 64 -17.73 5.49 0.48
CA GLU A 64 -17.86 4.25 1.24
C GLU A 64 -16.69 3.28 0.94
N PHE A 65 -16.17 3.25 -0.30
CA PHE A 65 -14.97 2.48 -0.61
C PHE A 65 -13.76 2.94 0.24
N PHE A 66 -13.57 4.25 0.39
CA PHE A 66 -12.50 4.79 1.22
C PHE A 66 -12.72 4.54 2.72
N ASP A 67 -13.97 4.54 3.18
CA ASP A 67 -14.31 4.20 4.56
C ASP A 67 -14.01 2.71 4.85
N LEU A 68 -14.33 1.81 3.92
CA LEU A 68 -13.97 0.39 3.99
C LEU A 68 -12.45 0.18 3.98
N ALA A 69 -11.72 0.89 3.11
CA ALA A 69 -10.26 0.89 3.14
C ALA A 69 -9.70 1.46 4.46
N GLY A 70 -10.37 2.47 5.02
CA GLY A 70 -10.08 3.03 6.34
C GLY A 70 -10.21 2.00 7.46
N ARG A 71 -11.22 1.12 7.40
CA ARG A 71 -11.39 0.00 8.34
C ARG A 71 -10.21 -0.98 8.26
N LEU A 72 -9.76 -1.36 7.06
CA LEU A 72 -8.57 -2.21 6.88
C LEU A 72 -7.31 -1.57 7.48
N ARG A 73 -7.12 -0.27 7.22
CA ARG A 73 -5.99 0.49 7.75
C ARG A 73 -6.00 0.51 9.29
N ALA A 74 -7.15 0.79 9.89
CA ALA A 74 -7.31 0.78 11.35
C ALA A 74 -7.10 -0.61 11.95
N GLU A 75 -7.57 -1.66 11.28
CA GLU A 75 -7.35 -3.04 11.70
C GLU A 75 -5.86 -3.40 11.70
N ALA A 76 -5.13 -3.06 10.62
CA ALA A 76 -3.69 -3.31 10.53
C ALA A 76 -2.91 -2.58 11.63
N TYR A 77 -3.25 -1.30 11.89
CA TYR A 77 -2.71 -0.54 13.01
C TYR A 77 -2.98 -1.25 14.34
N THR A 78 -4.23 -1.66 14.59
CA THR A 78 -4.63 -2.34 15.84
C THR A 78 -3.88 -3.65 16.04
N ARG A 79 -3.79 -4.49 15.00
CA ARG A 79 -3.04 -5.76 15.05
C ARG A 79 -1.56 -5.51 15.33
N MET A 80 -0.96 -4.55 14.64
CA MET A 80 0.45 -4.22 14.81
C MET A 80 0.74 -3.67 16.21
N HIS A 81 -0.12 -2.78 16.71
CA HIS A 81 0.00 -2.19 18.04
C HIS A 81 -0.19 -3.23 19.17
N ASN A 82 -1.19 -4.11 19.05
CA ASN A 82 -1.57 -5.01 20.14
C ASN A 82 -0.74 -6.29 20.21
N TYR A 83 -0.23 -6.78 19.07
CA TYR A 83 0.51 -8.04 19.03
C TYR A 83 2.02 -7.88 19.05
N PHE A 84 2.53 -6.66 18.84
CA PHE A 84 3.97 -6.40 18.81
C PHE A 84 4.33 -5.23 19.71
N ARG A 85 5.45 -5.38 20.42
CA ARG A 85 6.07 -4.29 21.17
C ARG A 85 6.97 -3.52 20.23
N LEU A 86 6.55 -2.32 19.87
CA LEU A 86 7.29 -1.47 18.95
C LEU A 86 8.05 -0.39 19.72
N PRO A 87 9.32 -0.14 19.41
CA PRO A 87 10.06 0.97 19.99
C PRO A 87 9.61 2.30 19.39
N ASP A 88 9.94 3.39 20.08
CA ASP A 88 9.95 4.72 19.48
C ASP A 88 11.08 4.78 18.44
N LEU A 89 10.71 4.82 17.15
CA LEU A 89 11.67 4.91 16.05
C LEU A 89 12.25 6.32 15.90
N CYS A 90 11.65 7.34 16.52
CA CYS A 90 12.20 8.70 16.55
C CYS A 90 13.21 8.87 17.69
N ALA A 91 13.05 8.15 18.81
CA ALA A 91 13.93 8.30 19.98
C ALA A 91 15.41 8.00 19.69
N GLN A 92 15.69 7.21 18.65
CA GLN A 92 17.05 6.86 18.23
C GLN A 92 17.64 7.84 17.20
N LEU A 93 16.84 8.77 16.68
CA LEU A 93 17.27 9.77 15.70
C LEU A 93 17.79 11.02 16.42
N THR A 94 19.11 11.21 16.43
CA THR A 94 19.72 12.41 17.05
C THR A 94 19.55 13.64 16.16
N GLU A 95 19.45 14.84 16.75
CA GLU A 95 19.31 16.12 16.00
C GLU A 95 20.48 16.37 15.03
N GLU A 96 21.68 15.89 15.36
CA GLU A 96 22.87 16.00 14.50
C GLU A 96 22.74 15.20 13.20
N SER A 97 22.04 14.06 13.25
CA SER A 97 21.77 13.18 12.10
C SER A 97 20.43 13.44 11.42
N PHE A 98 19.48 14.07 12.12
CA PHE A 98 18.08 14.06 11.73
C PHE A 98 17.35 15.32 12.22
N SER A 99 17.26 16.33 11.35
CA SER A 99 16.65 17.61 11.72
C SER A 99 15.14 17.50 11.96
N PRO A 100 14.52 18.42 12.74
CA PRO A 100 13.07 18.47 12.91
C PRO A 100 12.30 18.56 11.59
N GLY A 101 12.86 19.26 10.58
CA GLY A 101 12.29 19.32 9.23
C GLY A 101 12.30 17.96 8.54
N ALA A 102 13.39 17.19 8.65
CA ALA A 102 13.49 15.85 8.13
C ALA A 102 12.48 14.89 8.80
N GLN A 103 12.26 15.04 10.10
CA GLN A 103 11.26 14.29 10.86
C GLN A 103 9.83 14.60 10.42
N HIS A 104 9.51 15.87 10.20
CA HIS A 104 8.22 16.29 9.69
C HIS A 104 7.95 15.73 8.29
N GLU A 105 8.96 15.77 7.40
CA GLU A 105 8.86 15.20 6.06
C GLU A 105 8.67 13.68 6.07
N LEU A 106 9.41 12.95 6.91
CA LEU A 106 9.24 11.51 7.08
C LEU A 106 7.85 11.17 7.63
N THR A 107 7.39 11.91 8.65
CA THR A 107 6.05 11.70 9.25
C THR A 107 4.96 11.88 8.21
N ARG A 108 5.00 12.97 7.42
CA ARG A 108 4.03 13.18 6.35
C ARG A 108 4.10 12.09 5.28
N LEU A 109 5.30 11.61 4.94
CA LEU A 109 5.45 10.49 4.01
C LEU A 109 4.77 9.23 4.56
N ILE A 110 5.04 8.84 5.81
CA ILE A 110 4.44 7.64 6.40
C ILE A 110 2.92 7.77 6.50
N GLU A 111 2.38 8.93 6.86
CA GLU A 111 0.93 9.17 6.89
C GLU A 111 0.30 9.00 5.51
N THR A 112 0.96 9.55 4.49
CA THR A 112 0.58 9.45 3.08
C THR A 112 0.56 7.97 2.63
N LEU A 113 1.64 7.22 2.88
CA LEU A 113 1.73 5.80 2.52
C LEU A 113 0.73 4.94 3.31
N HIS A 114 0.50 5.26 4.59
CA HIS A 114 -0.45 4.55 5.43
C HIS A 114 -1.88 4.70 4.88
N ALA A 115 -2.24 5.89 4.39
CA ALA A 115 -3.53 6.14 3.75
C ALA A 115 -3.66 5.49 2.37
N SER A 116 -2.59 5.45 1.55
CA SER A 116 -2.68 5.02 0.15
C SER A 116 -2.69 3.51 -0.07
N ASN A 117 -2.11 2.72 0.84
CA ASN A 117 -1.94 1.28 0.64
C ASN A 117 -3.21 0.45 0.89
N ALA A 118 -4.06 0.87 1.83
CA ALA A 118 -5.28 0.13 2.16
C ALA A 118 -6.34 0.13 1.02
N PRO A 119 -6.57 1.25 0.30
CA PRO A 119 -7.41 1.24 -0.91
C PRO A 119 -6.93 0.23 -1.96
N LEU A 120 -5.61 0.13 -2.17
CA LEU A 120 -5.04 -0.84 -3.11
C LEU A 120 -5.26 -2.29 -2.66
N LEU A 121 -5.13 -2.57 -1.36
CA LEU A 121 -5.43 -3.88 -0.80
C LEU A 121 -6.91 -4.25 -1.02
N LEU A 122 -7.83 -3.32 -0.75
CA LEU A 122 -9.26 -3.55 -0.94
C LEU A 122 -9.60 -3.82 -2.42
N LEU A 123 -9.03 -3.05 -3.35
CA LEU A 123 -9.18 -3.29 -4.79
C LEU A 123 -8.67 -4.67 -5.20
N ALA A 124 -7.49 -5.08 -4.72
CA ALA A 124 -6.93 -6.38 -5.06
C ALA A 124 -7.76 -7.54 -4.48
N ALA A 125 -8.24 -7.40 -3.24
CA ALA A 125 -9.13 -8.38 -2.61
C ALA A 125 -10.50 -8.48 -3.32
N ALA A 126 -11.05 -7.35 -3.73
CA ALA A 126 -12.29 -7.26 -4.46
C ALA A 126 -12.16 -7.87 -5.86
N ALA A 127 -11.11 -7.53 -6.61
CA ALA A 127 -10.83 -8.12 -7.93
C ALA A 127 -10.67 -9.65 -7.85
N LEU A 128 -9.96 -10.15 -6.83
CA LEU A 128 -9.75 -11.59 -6.67
C LEU A 128 -11.06 -12.36 -6.47
N GLN A 129 -12.04 -11.78 -5.76
CA GLN A 129 -13.37 -12.38 -5.64
C GLN A 129 -14.23 -12.17 -6.89
N ALA A 130 -14.11 -11.00 -7.53
CA ALA A 130 -14.85 -10.67 -8.75
C ALA A 130 -14.53 -11.62 -9.91
N PHE A 131 -13.35 -12.25 -9.90
CA PHE A 131 -12.97 -13.30 -10.86
C PHE A 131 -13.80 -14.58 -10.74
N ASP A 132 -14.33 -14.87 -9.56
CA ASP A 132 -15.16 -16.06 -9.31
C ASP A 132 -16.66 -15.74 -9.42
N LYS A 133 -17.09 -14.65 -8.75
CA LYS A 133 -18.50 -14.26 -8.66
C LYS A 133 -18.66 -12.74 -8.65
N PRO A 134 -19.80 -12.20 -9.07
CA PRO A 134 -20.12 -10.80 -8.82
C PRO A 134 -20.04 -10.45 -7.32
N ILE A 135 -19.57 -9.25 -7.01
CA ILE A 135 -19.39 -8.75 -5.64
C ILE A 135 -20.08 -7.39 -5.43
N GLY A 136 -20.03 -6.90 -4.19
CA GLY A 136 -20.65 -5.63 -3.79
C GLY A 136 -22.17 -5.74 -3.68
N ARG A 137 -22.83 -4.61 -3.43
CA ARG A 137 -24.28 -4.48 -3.27
C ARG A 137 -24.71 -3.09 -3.71
N GLU A 138 -25.75 -2.99 -4.53
CA GLU A 138 -26.28 -1.69 -4.93
C GLU A 138 -26.80 -0.94 -3.69
N ARG A 139 -26.21 0.20 -3.38
CA ARG A 139 -26.56 1.04 -2.24
C ARG A 139 -26.46 2.51 -2.62
N LYS A 140 -27.06 3.38 -1.81
CA LYS A 140 -26.84 4.82 -1.94
C LYS A 140 -25.38 5.12 -1.63
N THR A 141 -24.74 5.90 -2.49
CA THR A 141 -23.33 6.28 -2.41
C THR A 141 -23.17 7.78 -2.22
N HIS A 142 -22.01 8.18 -1.72
CA HIS A 142 -21.57 9.57 -1.71
C HIS A 142 -20.33 9.73 -2.58
N PRO A 143 -20.13 10.90 -3.23
CA PRO A 143 -18.92 11.15 -4.00
C PRO A 143 -17.67 11.02 -3.14
N ALA A 144 -16.66 10.32 -3.67
CA ALA A 144 -15.39 10.12 -2.99
C ALA A 144 -14.67 11.44 -2.67
N GLN A 145 -14.19 11.55 -1.44
CA GLN A 145 -13.17 12.51 -1.02
C GLN A 145 -11.85 11.76 -0.83
N ALA A 146 -11.25 11.34 -1.95
CA ALA A 146 -9.99 10.62 -1.92
C ALA A 146 -8.90 11.45 -1.19
N PRO A 147 -8.06 10.83 -0.36
CA PRO A 147 -6.95 11.54 0.27
C PRO A 147 -6.05 12.15 -0.81
N SER A 148 -5.90 13.47 -0.81
CA SER A 148 -5.03 14.14 -1.77
C SER A 148 -3.58 14.09 -1.29
N MET A 149 -2.75 13.31 -1.99
CA MET A 149 -1.32 13.30 -1.72
C MET A 149 -0.65 14.45 -2.49
N PHE A 150 -0.12 15.42 -1.75
CA PHE A 150 0.34 16.70 -2.29
C PHE A 150 1.51 16.59 -3.29
N ALA A 151 2.36 15.56 -3.18
CA ALA A 151 3.55 15.44 -4.02
C ALA A 151 4.01 14.00 -4.20
N MET A 152 4.68 13.73 -5.32
CA MET A 152 5.39 12.49 -5.58
C MET A 152 6.40 12.21 -4.45
N PRO A 153 6.34 11.06 -3.76
CA PRO A 153 7.37 10.68 -2.82
C PRO A 153 8.73 10.66 -3.50
N ILE A 154 9.69 11.41 -2.96
CA ILE A 154 11.08 11.33 -3.40
C ILE A 154 11.60 9.97 -2.97
N ALA A 155 11.90 9.11 -3.94
CA ALA A 155 12.38 7.76 -3.69
C ALA A 155 13.80 7.60 -4.19
N ALA A 156 14.65 6.97 -3.37
CA ALA A 156 16.00 6.62 -3.81
C ALA A 156 15.90 5.64 -5.01
N GLU A 157 16.73 5.87 -6.03
CA GLU A 157 17.01 4.83 -7.02
C GLU A 157 17.83 3.74 -6.32
N GLU A 158 17.43 2.47 -6.45
CA GLU A 158 18.08 1.37 -5.76
C GLU A 158 19.57 1.32 -6.09
N GLU A 159 19.93 1.52 -7.35
CA GLU A 159 21.31 1.46 -7.85
C GLU A 159 22.18 2.61 -7.33
N ARG A 160 21.57 3.77 -7.07
CA ARG A 160 22.25 4.99 -6.58
C ARG A 160 22.26 5.12 -5.06
N ALA A 161 21.55 4.25 -4.35
CA ALA A 161 21.51 4.28 -2.90
C ALA A 161 22.88 3.91 -2.30
N PRO A 162 23.22 4.43 -1.09
CA PRO A 162 24.43 4.01 -0.37
C PRO A 162 24.53 2.49 -0.22
N ALA A 163 25.75 1.94 -0.16
CA ALA A 163 25.95 0.49 -0.10
C ALA A 163 25.23 -0.18 1.09
N SER A 164 25.16 0.49 2.24
CA SER A 164 24.41 0.05 3.42
C SER A 164 22.90 -0.01 3.16
N THR A 165 22.33 1.03 2.53
CA THR A 165 20.91 1.07 2.14
C THR A 165 20.58 -0.01 1.11
N ARG A 166 21.43 -0.21 0.09
CA ARG A 166 21.25 -1.28 -0.90
C ARG A 166 21.24 -2.66 -0.27
N LYS A 167 22.10 -2.90 0.71
CA LYS A 167 22.10 -4.16 1.47
C LYS A 167 20.76 -4.39 2.17
N ILE A 168 20.19 -3.37 2.80
CA ILE A 168 18.85 -3.45 3.42
C ILE A 168 17.78 -3.76 2.37
N TYR A 169 17.82 -3.12 1.20
CA TYR A 169 16.88 -3.41 0.10
C TYR A 169 16.95 -4.86 -0.38
N GLU A 170 18.15 -5.42 -0.55
CA GLU A 170 18.32 -6.82 -0.92
C GLU A 170 17.84 -7.78 0.17
N GLU A 171 18.11 -7.46 1.44
CA GLU A 171 17.59 -8.24 2.57
C GLU A 171 16.07 -8.20 2.64
N MET A 172 15.45 -7.03 2.42
CA MET A 172 14.00 -6.87 2.35
C MET A 172 13.40 -7.67 1.19
N LYS A 173 13.97 -7.59 -0.01
CA LYS A 173 13.51 -8.37 -1.17
C LYS A 173 13.55 -9.87 -0.90
N ARG A 174 14.64 -10.36 -0.30
CA ARG A 174 14.80 -11.78 0.06
C ARG A 174 13.87 -12.20 1.19
N GLY A 175 13.87 -11.48 2.32
CA GLY A 175 13.11 -11.84 3.52
C GLY A 175 11.60 -11.67 3.36
N MET A 176 11.17 -10.76 2.49
CA MET A 176 9.76 -10.56 2.18
C MET A 176 9.32 -11.18 0.85
N GLU A 177 10.21 -11.92 0.17
CA GLU A 177 9.96 -12.57 -1.12
C GLU A 177 9.36 -11.59 -2.16
N LEU A 178 9.84 -10.34 -2.15
CA LEU A 178 9.34 -9.29 -3.04
C LEU A 178 10.07 -9.40 -4.39
N PRO A 179 9.35 -9.54 -5.52
CA PRO A 179 9.97 -9.54 -6.83
C PRO A 179 10.57 -8.17 -7.17
N VAL A 180 9.98 -7.10 -6.64
CA VAL A 180 10.40 -5.70 -6.80
C VAL A 180 10.13 -4.96 -5.49
N LEU A 181 11.04 -4.05 -5.12
CA LEU A 181 10.88 -3.25 -3.90
C LEU A 181 9.77 -2.19 -4.09
N ASN A 182 8.85 -2.10 -3.12
CA ASN A 182 7.79 -1.09 -3.14
C ASN A 182 8.36 0.33 -3.02
N LEU A 183 7.64 1.30 -3.60
CA LEU A 183 7.98 2.73 -3.52
C LEU A 183 8.19 3.17 -2.07
N ASP A 184 7.39 2.62 -1.16
CA ASP A 184 7.41 2.90 0.27
C ASP A 184 8.80 2.76 0.88
N TYR A 185 9.44 1.59 0.70
CA TYR A 185 10.77 1.33 1.24
C TYR A 185 11.85 2.17 0.53
N ARG A 186 11.66 2.45 -0.76
CA ARG A 186 12.55 3.33 -1.52
C ARG A 186 12.46 4.78 -1.07
N ALA A 187 11.27 5.25 -0.72
CA ALA A 187 11.03 6.58 -0.17
C ALA A 187 11.59 6.69 1.26
N MET A 188 11.40 5.66 2.10
CA MET A 188 12.04 5.61 3.43
C MET A 188 13.56 5.62 3.36
N GLY A 189 14.17 5.02 2.33
CA GLY A 189 15.63 5.02 2.18
C GLY A 189 16.26 6.38 1.88
N ARG A 190 15.46 7.45 1.69
CA ARG A 190 15.95 8.84 1.76
C ARG A 190 16.51 9.17 3.15
N TRP A 191 16.10 8.41 4.17
CA TRP A 191 16.62 8.46 5.53
C TRP A 191 17.21 7.09 5.91
N PRO A 192 18.48 6.81 5.54
CA PRO A 192 19.10 5.51 5.74
C PRO A 192 19.10 5.02 7.19
N ASP A 193 19.28 5.92 8.16
CA ASP A 193 19.27 5.60 9.58
C ASP A 193 17.89 5.10 10.02
N PHE A 194 16.83 5.85 9.67
CA PHE A 194 15.46 5.41 9.91
C PHE A 194 15.15 4.07 9.23
N LEU A 195 15.50 3.90 7.95
CA LEU A 195 15.26 2.64 7.24
C LEU A 195 15.97 1.45 7.90
N ARG A 196 17.20 1.66 8.38
CA ARG A 196 17.97 0.64 9.10
C ARG A 196 17.24 0.26 10.39
N ASP A 197 16.87 1.23 11.21
CA ASP A 197 16.28 0.97 12.53
C ASP A 197 14.88 0.36 12.37
N TYR A 198 14.09 0.86 11.41
CA TYR A 198 12.85 0.26 10.97
C TYR A 198 13.03 -1.22 10.56
N TRP A 199 14.02 -1.52 9.72
CA TRP A 199 14.26 -2.89 9.25
C TRP A 199 14.71 -3.84 10.38
N GLN A 200 15.52 -3.35 11.31
CA GLN A 200 15.95 -4.13 12.47
C GLN A 200 14.76 -4.57 13.33
N VAL A 201 13.72 -3.73 13.45
CA VAL A 201 12.48 -4.07 14.15
C VAL A 201 11.58 -4.96 13.30
N LEU A 202 11.35 -4.61 12.03
CA LEU A 202 10.43 -5.32 11.15
C LEU A 202 10.89 -6.75 10.85
N ARG A 203 12.19 -6.98 10.66
CA ARG A 203 12.72 -8.27 10.21
C ARG A 203 12.28 -9.45 11.10
N PRO A 204 12.58 -9.48 12.42
CA PRO A 204 12.16 -10.58 13.28
C PRO A 204 10.63 -10.69 13.40
N ILE A 205 9.91 -9.56 13.35
CA ILE A 205 8.44 -9.55 13.32
C ILE A 205 7.92 -10.27 12.07
N SER A 206 8.48 -9.95 10.90
CA SER A 206 8.05 -10.49 9.61
C SER A 206 8.28 -12.00 9.46
N GLU A 207 9.22 -12.55 10.23
CA GLU A 207 9.54 -13.98 10.30
C GLU A 207 8.61 -14.74 11.29
N SER A 208 7.88 -14.02 12.15
CA SER A 208 7.04 -14.62 13.20
C SER A 208 5.73 -15.25 12.67
N PRO A 209 5.21 -16.31 13.32
CA PRO A 209 3.89 -16.86 13.01
C PRO A 209 2.75 -15.86 13.20
N VAL A 210 2.81 -15.05 14.27
CA VAL A 210 1.78 -14.05 14.61
C VAL A 210 1.64 -12.99 13.52
N TYR A 211 2.76 -12.58 12.91
CA TYR A 211 2.72 -11.66 11.77
C TYR A 211 2.08 -12.30 10.54
N ARG A 212 2.42 -13.56 10.21
CA ARG A 212 1.80 -14.29 9.08
C ARG A 212 0.29 -14.43 9.27
N GLU A 213 -0.14 -14.80 10.46
CA GLU A 213 -1.56 -14.89 10.82
C GLU A 213 -2.25 -13.52 10.76
N SER A 214 -1.60 -12.46 11.24
CA SER A 214 -2.13 -11.09 11.14
C SER A 214 -2.30 -10.64 9.68
N CYS A 215 -1.34 -10.92 8.80
CA CYS A 215 -1.46 -10.65 7.38
C CYS A 215 -2.54 -11.51 6.70
N GLN A 216 -2.74 -12.76 7.14
CA GLN A 216 -3.84 -13.59 6.66
C GLN A 216 -5.19 -13.03 7.09
N GLY A 217 -5.36 -12.71 8.38
CA GLY A 217 -6.59 -12.12 8.89
C GLY A 217 -6.93 -10.80 8.20
N LEU A 218 -5.94 -9.95 7.91
CA LEU A 218 -6.18 -8.71 7.17
C LEU A 218 -6.67 -8.96 5.72
N ARG A 219 -6.21 -10.03 5.06
CA ARG A 219 -6.73 -10.43 3.74
C ARG A 219 -8.16 -10.96 3.82
N GLU A 220 -8.47 -11.74 4.84
CA GLU A 220 -9.83 -12.24 5.09
C GLU A 220 -10.80 -11.09 5.37
N SER A 221 -10.41 -10.11 6.18
CA SER A 221 -11.16 -8.86 6.35
C SER A 221 -11.33 -8.12 5.03
N GLY A 222 -10.27 -8.03 4.20
CA GLY A 222 -10.36 -7.39 2.89
C GLY A 222 -11.35 -8.10 1.96
N ALA A 223 -11.40 -9.42 2.02
CA ALA A 223 -12.39 -10.19 1.29
C ALA A 223 -13.82 -9.94 1.81
N ALA A 224 -14.03 -9.94 3.13
CA ALA A 224 -15.34 -9.64 3.71
C ALA A 224 -15.83 -8.21 3.34
N LEU A 225 -14.94 -7.22 3.41
CA LEU A 225 -15.26 -5.82 3.08
C LEU A 225 -15.55 -5.62 1.60
N ALA A 226 -14.96 -6.43 0.70
CA ALA A 226 -15.28 -6.36 -0.72
C ALA A 226 -16.76 -6.74 -1.00
N GLU A 227 -17.38 -7.58 -0.18
CA GLU A 227 -18.82 -7.87 -0.28
C GLU A 227 -19.70 -6.70 0.20
N GLU A 228 -19.12 -5.72 0.91
CA GLU A 228 -19.80 -4.53 1.42
C GLU A 228 -19.72 -3.32 0.46
N ILE A 229 -18.92 -3.40 -0.61
CA ILE A 229 -18.76 -2.33 -1.61
C ILE A 229 -20.15 -1.89 -2.13
N PRO A 230 -20.46 -0.59 -2.19
CA PRO A 230 -21.82 -0.08 -2.46
C PRO A 230 -22.22 -0.09 -3.94
N VAL A 231 -21.41 -0.72 -4.79
CA VAL A 231 -21.63 -0.86 -6.23
C VAL A 231 -21.46 -2.33 -6.61
N GLN A 232 -22.34 -2.84 -7.47
CA GLN A 232 -22.17 -4.17 -8.04
C GLN A 232 -21.00 -4.22 -9.02
N VAL A 233 -20.07 -5.14 -8.82
CA VAL A 233 -18.93 -5.37 -9.71
C VAL A 233 -18.96 -6.80 -10.22
N SER A 234 -18.83 -6.96 -11.54
CA SER A 234 -18.79 -8.26 -12.21
C SER A 234 -17.62 -8.29 -13.19
N LEU A 235 -16.64 -9.14 -12.92
CA LEU A 235 -15.42 -9.28 -13.71
C LEU A 235 -14.93 -10.74 -13.68
N THR A 236 -15.86 -11.68 -13.84
CA THR A 236 -15.59 -13.11 -13.73
C THR A 236 -14.60 -13.58 -14.80
N VAL A 237 -13.91 -14.70 -14.55
CA VAL A 237 -13.05 -15.35 -15.54
C VAL A 237 -13.78 -15.57 -16.87
N ALA A 238 -15.03 -16.03 -16.81
CA ALA A 238 -15.88 -16.22 -17.99
C ALA A 238 -16.08 -14.91 -18.76
N GLN A 239 -16.38 -13.80 -18.08
CA GLN A 239 -16.53 -12.49 -18.73
C GLN A 239 -15.23 -11.97 -19.33
N LEU A 240 -14.08 -12.23 -18.71
CA LEU A 240 -12.78 -11.88 -19.28
C LEU A 240 -12.51 -12.67 -20.57
N GLN A 241 -12.84 -13.96 -20.58
CA GLN A 241 -12.73 -14.83 -21.75
C GLN A 241 -13.70 -14.43 -22.87
N ASP A 242 -14.96 -14.16 -22.53
CA ASP A 242 -15.99 -13.68 -23.47
C ASP A 242 -15.65 -12.31 -24.05
N ALA A 243 -15.01 -11.44 -23.26
CA ALA A 243 -14.45 -10.19 -23.74
C ALA A 243 -13.27 -10.43 -24.70
N GLY A 244 -12.77 -11.65 -24.86
CA GLY A 244 -11.73 -12.08 -25.78
C GLY A 244 -10.32 -11.99 -25.19
N MET A 245 -10.16 -12.14 -23.87
CA MET A 245 -8.84 -12.42 -23.29
C MET A 245 -8.47 -13.89 -23.47
N LYS A 246 -7.18 -14.17 -23.68
CA LYS A 246 -6.69 -15.55 -23.75
C LYS A 246 -6.65 -16.18 -22.36
N ASP A 247 -6.87 -17.49 -22.28
CA ASP A 247 -6.81 -18.24 -21.01
C ASP A 247 -5.48 -18.06 -20.27
N GLU A 248 -4.37 -18.01 -21.01
CA GLU A 248 -3.03 -17.78 -20.44
C GLU A 248 -2.90 -16.40 -19.77
N ASP A 249 -3.48 -15.37 -20.37
CA ASP A 249 -3.49 -14.00 -19.86
C ASP A 249 -4.42 -13.89 -18.65
N VAL A 250 -5.61 -14.50 -18.71
CA VAL A 250 -6.56 -14.56 -17.58
C VAL A 250 -5.92 -15.26 -16.38
N ALA A 251 -5.31 -16.43 -16.60
CA ALA A 251 -4.60 -17.15 -15.54
C ALA A 251 -3.42 -16.34 -14.98
N ALA A 252 -2.74 -15.54 -15.81
CA ALA A 252 -1.65 -14.68 -15.37
C ALA A 252 -2.14 -13.52 -14.50
N VAL A 253 -3.22 -12.82 -14.89
CA VAL A 253 -3.75 -11.70 -14.09
C VAL A 253 -4.32 -12.19 -12.76
N VAL A 254 -4.99 -13.35 -12.70
CA VAL A 254 -5.43 -13.97 -11.43
C VAL A 254 -4.26 -14.20 -10.48
N ARG A 255 -3.16 -14.80 -10.97
CA ARG A 255 -1.94 -15.00 -10.17
C ARG A 255 -1.30 -13.70 -9.72
N ILE A 256 -1.28 -12.68 -10.59
CA ILE A 256 -0.75 -11.35 -10.27
C ILE A 256 -1.60 -10.71 -9.16
N THR A 257 -2.93 -10.74 -9.27
CA THR A 257 -3.84 -10.21 -8.26
C THR A 257 -3.65 -10.94 -6.93
N GLU A 258 -3.57 -12.27 -6.92
CA GLU A 258 -3.34 -13.04 -5.69
C GLU A 258 -2.00 -12.67 -5.02
N MET A 259 -0.93 -12.57 -5.82
CA MET A 259 0.40 -12.15 -5.36
C MET A 259 0.35 -10.74 -4.75
N PHE A 260 -0.31 -9.78 -5.41
CA PHE A 260 -0.43 -8.42 -4.89
C PHE A 260 -1.35 -8.32 -3.67
N THR A 261 -2.43 -9.09 -3.57
CA THR A 261 -3.25 -9.16 -2.35
C THR A 261 -2.41 -9.61 -1.15
N LYS A 262 -1.53 -10.60 -1.33
CA LYS A 262 -0.57 -11.02 -0.30
C LYS A 262 0.46 -9.93 0.02
N SER A 263 1.06 -9.32 -1.00
CA SER A 263 2.08 -8.28 -0.82
C SER A 263 1.51 -7.01 -0.18
N LEU A 264 0.32 -6.58 -0.57
CA LEU A 264 -0.32 -5.37 -0.06
C LEU A 264 -0.77 -5.55 1.39
N ALA A 265 -1.26 -6.72 1.79
CA ALA A 265 -1.58 -6.98 3.20
C ALA A 265 -0.33 -6.87 4.10
N ARG A 266 0.81 -7.41 3.64
CA ARG A 266 2.10 -7.21 4.31
C ARG A 266 2.50 -5.75 4.34
N LEU A 267 2.39 -5.04 3.21
CA LEU A 267 2.76 -3.63 3.11
C LEU A 267 1.93 -2.76 4.06
N VAL A 268 0.61 -2.95 4.13
CA VAL A 268 -0.27 -2.20 5.05
C VAL A 268 0.15 -2.43 6.52
N MET A 269 0.43 -3.68 6.93
CA MET A 269 0.97 -3.99 8.27
C MET A 269 2.34 -3.32 8.51
N ASN A 270 3.20 -3.33 7.51
CA ASN A 270 4.56 -2.81 7.60
C ASN A 270 4.59 -1.28 7.72
N ILE A 271 3.69 -0.59 7.04
CA ILE A 271 3.56 0.87 7.18
C ILE A 271 2.87 1.23 8.49
N ALA A 272 1.94 0.40 9.00
CA ALA A 272 1.39 0.58 10.33
C ALA A 272 2.48 0.53 11.41
N LEU A 273 3.47 -0.37 11.29
CA LEU A 273 4.64 -0.41 12.17
C LEU A 273 5.40 0.91 12.15
N ALA A 274 5.72 1.42 10.95
CA ALA A 274 6.42 2.70 10.81
C ALA A 274 5.62 3.84 11.45
N LYS A 275 4.29 3.87 11.24
CA LYS A 275 3.40 4.88 11.81
C LYS A 275 3.42 4.84 13.35
N ILE A 276 3.22 3.67 13.94
CA ILE A 276 3.27 3.49 15.40
C ILE A 276 4.64 3.90 15.94
N GLY A 277 5.73 3.48 15.29
CA GLY A 277 7.09 3.83 15.70
C GLY A 277 7.36 5.34 15.68
N LEU A 278 6.79 6.08 14.72
CA LEU A 278 6.88 7.55 14.67
C LEU A 278 5.96 8.25 15.70
N GLU A 279 4.92 7.58 16.16
CA GLU A 279 4.01 8.08 17.21
C GLU A 279 4.55 7.85 18.63
N GLY A 280 5.73 7.25 18.77
CA GLY A 280 6.37 6.92 20.05
C GLY A 280 6.45 5.41 20.32
N GLY A 281 5.98 4.56 19.43
CA GLY A 281 5.95 3.10 19.66
C GLY A 281 4.81 2.66 20.57
N SER A 282 4.72 1.35 20.84
CA SER A 282 3.70 0.71 21.69
C SER A 282 4.29 0.14 23.00
N SER A 283 5.58 0.33 23.23
CA SER A 283 6.28 -0.15 24.43
C SER A 283 6.03 0.80 25.60
N ALA A 284 5.70 0.28 26.79
CA ALA A 284 5.31 1.08 27.97
C ALA A 284 6.34 2.13 28.44
N ASP A 285 7.60 2.06 27.97
CA ASP A 285 8.64 3.06 28.23
C ASP A 285 8.46 4.35 27.39
N SER A 286 7.50 4.40 26.46
CA SER A 286 7.28 5.52 25.55
C SER A 286 6.30 6.60 26.03
N VAL A 287 6.09 6.72 27.34
CA VAL A 287 5.25 7.80 27.89
C VAL A 287 5.84 9.16 27.46
N ARG A 288 5.23 9.78 26.44
CA ARG A 288 5.47 11.18 26.10
C ARG A 288 5.11 12.02 27.31
N THR A 289 6.10 12.67 27.91
CA THR A 289 5.88 13.83 28.76
C THR A 289 4.98 14.80 28.00
N PRO A 290 3.89 15.32 28.59
CA PRO A 290 3.03 16.27 27.89
C PRO A 290 3.87 17.44 27.39
N GLN A 291 3.89 17.67 26.08
CA GLN A 291 4.41 18.92 25.53
C GLN A 291 3.60 20.06 26.15
N THR A 292 4.29 20.90 26.90
CA THR A 292 3.76 22.11 27.50
C THR A 292 3.19 22.97 26.38
N LEU A 293 1.87 22.99 26.25
CA LEU A 293 1.15 23.98 25.46
C LEU A 293 1.60 25.36 25.94
N ALA A 294 2.28 26.10 25.07
CA ALA A 294 2.60 27.49 25.33
C ALA A 294 1.30 28.26 25.63
N PRO A 295 1.25 29.07 26.70
CA PRO A 295 0.03 29.78 27.06
C PRO A 295 -0.34 30.81 25.98
N PRO A 296 -1.64 31.10 25.78
CA PRO A 296 -2.07 32.04 24.76
C PRO A 296 -1.51 33.43 25.05
N MET A 297 -0.90 34.03 24.03
CA MET A 297 -0.51 35.44 24.04
C MET A 297 -1.72 36.29 24.42
N ARG A 298 -1.63 36.99 25.55
CA ARG A 298 -2.55 38.09 25.87
C ARG A 298 -2.28 39.22 24.89
N VAL A 299 -3.28 39.54 24.09
CA VAL A 299 -3.34 40.79 23.32
C VAL A 299 -3.56 41.90 24.33
N ALA A 300 -2.66 42.90 24.32
CA ALA A 300 -2.86 44.20 24.94
C ALA A 300 -3.27 45.20 23.86
#